data_AF-A0A5C1YAT7-F1
#
_entry.id   AF-A0A5C1YAT7-F1
#
_cell.length_a   1.000
_cell.length_b   1.000
_cell.length_c   1.000
_cell.angle_alpha   90.00
_cell.angle_beta   90.00
_cell.angle_gamma   90.00
#
_symmetry.space_group_name_H-M   'P 1'
#
loop_
_entity.id
_entity.type
_entity.pdbx_description
1 polymer ?
#
loop_
_entity_poly.entity_id
_entity_poly.type
_entity_poly.pdbx_seq_one_letter_code
_entity_poly.pdbx_strand_id
1 'polypeptide(L)'
;MVRMAGEDPGDDGLPSAIPGSDAELASAVPENLTVSIELPATTHETPEDEAQLALGEVVATPGSVAPVVPAPGTGTVSIEVLPDIVHVADEETLSTGEVDVVPLPDDGELVSRRDRLRGGVAKSPESSAMLTSDRLLEPKRTKQRPEGGWPSFVYASSLHLVNLGDSAKVRERKALDARIGKRLEGGTRFVPVLTRKGGVGKTTITTLLGMALASLREDRIIAVDANPDRGTLSERVAKQTRSTVRDIVTHAAAIKDFSEFSSHVSRDETRLDVLASDTDPLLSEAFDENDYNVVADLVSRYYSICLTDCGTGIVHSVMRATLQRADSIVVVSGGSVDEARLASETLTWLEANNYAPLVRNAIVAINTATQGTNLVKLDEIDAHFRSRVREVVRMPYDPELAAGSVVRWERLKPFTRASARELAALVMDGLPTTRNA
;
A
#
# COMPACT_ATOMS: atom_id res chain seq x y z
N MET A 1 78.56 -29.54 -40.35
CA MET A 1 79.11 -28.97 -41.59
C MET A 1 78.53 -27.58 -41.74
N VAL A 2 79.40 -26.57 -41.78
CA VAL A 2 79.20 -25.16 -42.16
C VAL A 2 78.55 -24.20 -41.13
N ARG A 3 79.45 -23.38 -40.57
CA ARG A 3 79.31 -22.03 -39.97
C ARG A 3 79.14 -20.95 -41.07
N MET A 4 78.94 -19.72 -40.58
CA MET A 4 79.25 -18.38 -41.16
C MET A 4 78.00 -17.69 -41.73
N ALA A 5 77.73 -16.40 -41.51
CA ALA A 5 78.31 -15.27 -40.76
C ALA A 5 77.15 -14.25 -40.64
N GLY A 6 76.97 -13.48 -39.55
CA GLY A 6 77.75 -12.31 -39.18
C GLY A 6 76.97 -11.04 -39.54
N GLU A 7 76.49 -10.30 -38.54
CA GLU A 7 76.59 -8.83 -38.41
C GLU A 7 75.82 -8.40 -37.14
N ASP A 8 76.52 -7.76 -36.20
CA ASP A 8 76.01 -7.01 -35.03
C ASP A 8 76.82 -5.70 -35.01
N PRO A 9 76.24 -4.54 -34.66
CA PRO A 9 76.50 -4.05 -33.30
C PRO A 9 75.42 -3.15 -32.67
N GLY A 10 75.35 -3.20 -31.34
CA GLY A 10 75.15 -2.00 -30.49
C GLY A 10 74.08 -2.18 -29.41
N ASP A 11 74.49 -2.44 -28.16
CA ASP A 11 74.70 -1.43 -27.10
C ASP A 11 73.38 -1.22 -26.32
N ASP A 12 73.25 -1.35 -25.00
CA ASP A 12 74.24 -1.53 -23.95
C ASP A 12 73.54 -1.88 -22.62
N GLY A 13 74.23 -2.64 -21.76
CA GLY A 13 74.16 -2.51 -20.29
C GLY A 13 72.89 -2.89 -19.50
N LEU A 14 72.82 -4.14 -19.03
CA LEU A 14 72.16 -4.51 -17.76
C LEU A 14 73.23 -4.95 -16.75
N PRO A 15 73.25 -4.38 -15.53
CA PRO A 15 73.81 -5.09 -14.38
C PRO A 15 72.82 -5.21 -13.21
N SER A 16 72.55 -6.47 -12.88
CA SER A 16 72.59 -7.10 -11.54
C SER A 16 72.11 -6.36 -10.29
N ALA A 17 71.26 -7.11 -9.56
CA ALA A 17 71.28 -7.32 -8.10
C ALA A 17 70.86 -6.18 -7.16
N ILE A 18 69.68 -6.34 -6.56
CA ILE A 18 69.27 -5.62 -5.34
C ILE A 18 69.22 -6.63 -4.18
N PRO A 19 70.02 -6.45 -3.12
CA PRO A 19 69.77 -7.04 -1.81
C PRO A 19 69.12 -5.98 -0.89
N GLY A 20 68.13 -6.37 -0.07
CA GLY A 20 67.71 -5.54 1.07
C GLY A 20 66.22 -5.54 1.40
N SER A 21 65.85 -6.46 2.30
CA SER A 21 64.79 -6.40 3.33
C SER A 21 63.76 -5.26 3.33
N ASP A 22 62.49 -5.64 3.20
CA ASP A 22 61.24 -4.88 3.46
C ASP A 22 61.00 -4.48 4.95
N ALA A 23 62.04 -4.19 5.72
CA ALA A 23 61.92 -3.98 7.17
C ALA A 23 62.25 -2.57 7.69
N GLU A 24 62.62 -1.61 6.83
CA GLU A 24 63.08 -0.27 7.27
C GLU A 24 62.29 0.93 6.70
N LEU A 25 61.11 0.72 6.11
CA LEU A 25 60.23 1.82 5.65
C LEU A 25 58.97 2.03 6.51
N ALA A 26 58.85 1.32 7.63
CA ALA A 26 57.68 1.36 8.52
C ALA A 26 57.86 2.24 9.78
N SER A 27 58.75 3.23 9.79
CA SER A 27 59.01 4.06 10.99
C SER A 27 58.93 5.57 10.79
N ALA A 28 58.14 6.07 9.84
CA ALA A 28 57.98 7.52 9.65
C ALA A 28 56.57 7.94 9.18
N VAL A 29 55.52 7.45 9.85
CA VAL A 29 54.15 7.97 9.65
C VAL A 29 53.65 8.59 10.96
N PRO A 30 53.34 9.89 11.01
CA PRO A 30 52.75 10.51 12.21
C PRO A 30 51.30 10.02 12.42
N GLU A 31 50.90 9.82 13.68
CA GLU A 31 49.62 9.21 14.08
C GLU A 31 48.35 10.06 13.80
N ASN A 32 48.49 11.25 13.22
CA ASN A 32 47.37 12.12 12.88
C ASN A 32 47.72 13.17 11.81
N LEU A 33 47.33 12.90 10.56
CA LEU A 33 47.30 13.88 9.48
C LEU A 33 45.94 14.59 9.46
N THR A 34 45.92 15.85 9.90
CA THR A 34 44.75 16.73 9.72
C THR A 34 45.00 17.61 8.50
N VAL A 35 44.27 17.37 7.42
CA VAL A 35 44.31 18.21 6.20
C VAL A 35 43.09 19.14 6.25
N SER A 36 43.33 20.42 6.53
CA SER A 36 42.31 21.46 6.41
C SER A 36 42.24 21.92 4.97
N ILE A 37 41.12 21.64 4.30
CA ILE A 37 40.83 22.14 2.95
C ILE A 37 39.86 23.32 3.11
N GLU A 38 40.36 24.56 2.96
CA GLU A 38 39.51 25.72 2.79
C GLU A 38 39.01 25.78 1.34
N LEU A 39 37.70 25.58 1.17
CA LEU A 39 37.03 25.83 -0.12
C LEU A 39 36.85 27.35 -0.29
N PRO A 40 37.11 27.92 -1.49
CA PRO A 40 36.84 29.33 -1.73
C PRO A 40 35.35 29.63 -1.56
N ALA A 41 35.04 30.77 -0.94
CA ALA A 41 33.67 31.22 -0.73
C ALA A 41 32.92 31.31 -2.06
N THR A 42 31.83 30.57 -2.20
CA THR A 42 30.91 30.68 -3.34
C THR A 42 30.11 31.97 -3.18
N THR A 43 30.51 33.03 -3.88
CA THR A 43 29.68 34.21 -4.09
C THR A 43 28.60 33.87 -5.10
N HIS A 44 27.39 33.60 -4.63
CA HIS A 44 26.20 33.61 -5.49
C HIS A 44 25.83 35.06 -5.78
N GLU A 45 26.09 35.54 -6.99
CA GLU A 45 25.35 36.69 -7.53
C GLU A 45 24.00 36.18 -8.05
N THR A 46 22.92 36.71 -7.50
CA THR A 46 21.56 36.52 -7.99
C THR A 46 21.46 36.97 -9.45
N PRO A 47 20.94 36.13 -10.36
CA PRO A 47 20.65 36.54 -11.74
C PRO A 47 19.70 37.74 -11.76
N GLU A 48 19.91 38.69 -12.68
CA GLU A 48 19.15 39.95 -12.77
C GLU A 48 17.62 39.75 -12.95
N ASP A 49 17.21 38.54 -13.30
CA ASP A 49 15.84 38.11 -13.54
C ASP A 49 15.00 38.00 -12.24
N GLU A 50 15.63 37.94 -11.06
CA GLU A 50 14.94 37.91 -9.76
C GLU A 50 14.75 39.30 -9.11
N ALA A 51 15.19 40.38 -9.76
CA ALA A 51 15.06 41.74 -9.23
C ALA A 51 13.68 42.40 -9.42
N GLN A 52 12.67 41.69 -9.94
CA GLN A 52 11.33 42.24 -10.15
C GLN A 52 10.23 41.30 -9.69
N LEU A 53 10.06 41.16 -8.37
CA LEU A 53 8.78 40.79 -7.74
C LEU A 53 8.80 41.18 -6.25
N ALA A 54 9.00 42.48 -5.98
CA ALA A 54 8.66 43.07 -4.69
C ALA A 54 7.15 43.30 -4.64
N LEU A 55 6.38 42.33 -4.15
CA LEU A 55 5.01 42.57 -3.71
C LEU A 55 5.08 43.42 -2.44
N GLY A 56 4.60 44.66 -2.54
CA GLY A 56 4.48 45.56 -1.40
C GLY A 56 3.56 44.97 -0.34
N GLU A 57 4.12 44.71 0.83
CA GLU A 57 3.40 44.32 2.03
C GLU A 57 2.58 45.54 2.53
N VAL A 58 1.27 45.53 2.25
CA VAL A 58 0.33 46.44 2.90
C VAL A 58 -0.02 45.83 4.25
N VAL A 59 0.70 46.26 5.28
CA VAL A 59 0.32 46.03 6.69
C VAL A 59 -0.93 46.85 6.98
N ALA A 60 -2.09 46.19 7.02
CA ALA A 60 -3.32 46.77 7.54
C ALA A 60 -3.35 46.62 9.08
N THR A 61 -3.08 47.71 9.79
CA THR A 61 -3.22 47.80 11.25
C THR A 61 -4.70 47.76 11.64
N PRO A 62 -5.16 46.83 12.50
CA PRO A 62 -6.51 46.89 13.07
C PRO A 62 -6.60 48.04 14.07
N GLY A 63 -7.64 48.86 13.92
CA GLY A 63 -7.88 50.05 14.75
C GLY A 63 -7.99 49.75 16.24
N SER A 64 -7.39 50.63 17.04
CA SER A 64 -7.49 50.67 18.50
C SER A 64 -8.94 50.92 18.96
N VAL A 65 -9.43 50.10 19.89
CA VAL A 65 -10.65 50.39 20.66
C VAL A 65 -10.24 50.66 22.11
N ALA A 66 -10.58 51.85 22.60
CA ALA A 66 -10.25 52.32 23.94
C ALA A 66 -11.04 51.57 25.03
N PRO A 67 -10.50 51.42 26.26
CA PRO A 67 -11.20 50.78 27.36
C PRO A 67 -12.25 51.74 27.96
N VAL A 68 -13.50 51.30 28.01
CA VAL A 68 -14.58 51.98 28.76
C VAL A 68 -14.40 51.63 30.23
N VAL A 69 -14.05 52.63 31.04
CA VAL A 69 -14.10 52.57 32.50
C VAL A 69 -15.56 52.70 32.94
N PRO A 70 -16.15 51.76 33.71
CA PRO A 70 -17.43 51.98 34.34
C PRO A 70 -17.26 52.83 35.60
N ALA A 71 -18.01 53.92 35.67
CA ALA A 71 -18.21 54.71 36.89
C ALA A 71 -19.02 53.91 37.94
N PRO A 72 -18.87 54.20 39.25
CA PRO A 72 -19.51 53.45 40.32
C PRO A 72 -20.97 53.89 40.52
N GLY A 73 -21.89 52.93 40.57
CA GLY A 73 -23.25 53.17 41.05
C GLY A 73 -24.33 52.31 40.39
N THR A 74 -24.85 51.35 41.17
CA THR A 74 -26.18 50.70 41.06
C THR A 74 -26.56 49.98 39.77
N GLY A 75 -26.73 48.66 39.88
CA GLY A 75 -27.49 47.87 38.91
C GLY A 75 -27.17 46.38 38.96
N THR A 76 -27.65 45.69 40.00
CA THR A 76 -27.73 44.22 40.08
C THR A 76 -28.29 43.61 38.80
N VAL A 77 -27.59 42.63 38.21
CA VAL A 77 -28.13 41.76 37.16
C VAL A 77 -28.36 40.38 37.76
N SER A 78 -29.63 40.00 37.83
CA SER A 78 -30.13 38.67 38.19
C SER A 78 -30.06 37.73 36.98
N ILE A 79 -29.49 36.53 37.19
CA ILE A 79 -29.42 35.45 36.19
C ILE A 79 -30.54 34.46 36.52
N GLU A 80 -31.51 34.31 35.63
CA GLU A 80 -32.47 33.19 35.65
C GLU A 80 -31.81 31.94 35.07
N VAL A 81 -31.73 30.89 35.89
CA VAL A 81 -31.28 29.55 35.51
C VAL A 81 -32.50 28.71 35.21
N LEU A 82 -32.69 28.33 33.95
CA LEU A 82 -33.66 27.31 33.53
C LEU A 82 -33.09 25.92 33.84
N PRO A 83 -33.84 25.02 34.52
CA PRO A 83 -33.39 23.66 34.74
C PRO A 83 -33.59 22.77 33.50
N ASP A 84 -32.60 21.90 33.26
CA ASP A 84 -32.59 20.84 32.27
C ASP A 84 -33.82 19.93 32.37
N ILE A 85 -34.45 19.66 31.22
CA ILE A 85 -35.54 18.68 31.09
C ILE A 85 -34.91 17.29 31.04
N VAL A 86 -35.01 16.56 32.15
CA VAL A 86 -34.77 15.12 32.23
C VAL A 86 -36.05 14.42 31.79
N HIS A 87 -36.01 13.67 30.68
CA HIS A 87 -37.06 12.70 30.35
C HIS A 87 -36.91 11.49 31.28
N VAL A 88 -37.70 11.49 32.35
CA VAL A 88 -37.97 10.32 33.18
C VAL A 88 -38.99 9.46 32.44
N ALA A 89 -38.69 8.18 32.23
CA ALA A 89 -39.65 7.21 31.76
C ALA A 89 -40.64 6.92 32.90
N ASP A 90 -41.90 7.29 32.73
CA ASP A 90 -42.96 6.92 33.66
C ASP A 90 -43.29 5.42 33.52
N GLU A 91 -43.33 4.76 34.67
CA GLU A 91 -43.90 3.42 34.85
C GLU A 91 -45.41 3.47 34.56
N GLU A 92 -45.81 3.07 33.34
CA GLU A 92 -47.21 2.71 33.09
C GLU A 92 -47.50 1.30 33.61
N THR A 93 -48.43 1.29 34.56
CA THR A 93 -49.20 0.17 35.09
C THR A 93 -49.54 -0.90 34.05
N LEU A 94 -49.12 -2.14 34.32
CA LEU A 94 -49.56 -3.35 33.64
C LEU A 94 -51.07 -3.56 33.82
N SER A 95 -51.87 -3.18 32.82
CA SER A 95 -53.24 -3.69 32.70
C SER A 95 -53.19 -5.12 32.15
N THR A 96 -53.72 -6.08 32.90
CA THR A 96 -54.03 -7.42 32.43
C THR A 96 -55.14 -7.35 31.38
N GLY A 97 -54.76 -7.17 30.12
CA GLY A 97 -55.60 -7.36 28.95
C GLY A 97 -55.33 -8.74 28.35
N GLU A 98 -56.36 -9.55 28.29
CA GLU A 98 -56.43 -10.88 27.69
C GLU A 98 -55.84 -10.86 26.26
N VAL A 99 -54.76 -11.61 26.03
CA VAL A 99 -54.19 -11.79 24.69
C VAL A 99 -55.07 -12.80 23.96
N ASP A 100 -55.85 -12.32 22.99
CA ASP A 100 -56.53 -13.20 22.03
C ASP A 100 -55.47 -14.03 21.29
N VAL A 101 -55.39 -15.31 21.64
CA VAL A 101 -54.58 -16.30 20.93
C VAL A 101 -55.21 -16.52 19.56
N VAL A 102 -54.67 -15.86 18.54
CA VAL A 102 -55.00 -16.15 17.14
C VAL A 102 -54.62 -17.62 16.87
N PRO A 103 -55.56 -18.49 16.47
CA PRO A 103 -55.23 -19.88 16.16
C PRO A 103 -54.22 -19.93 15.01
N LEU A 104 -53.19 -20.76 15.16
CA LEU A 104 -52.31 -21.10 14.03
C LEU A 104 -53.17 -21.68 12.89
N PRO A 105 -52.96 -21.25 11.64
CA PRO A 105 -53.68 -21.82 10.51
C PRO A 105 -53.33 -23.31 10.35
N ASP A 106 -54.34 -24.13 10.10
CA ASP A 106 -54.23 -25.57 9.85
C ASP A 106 -53.12 -25.89 8.83
N ASP A 107 -52.39 -26.98 9.06
CA ASP A 107 -51.29 -27.51 8.24
C ASP A 107 -51.70 -27.95 6.81
N GLY A 108 -52.87 -27.52 6.32
CA GLY A 108 -53.44 -27.84 5.01
C GLY A 108 -53.17 -26.85 3.89
N GLU A 109 -52.67 -25.62 4.15
CA GLU A 109 -52.50 -24.57 3.13
C GLU A 109 -51.05 -24.23 2.74
N LEU A 110 -50.07 -25.05 3.15
CA LEU A 110 -48.72 -24.90 2.64
C LEU A 110 -48.61 -25.55 1.25
N VAL A 111 -48.94 -24.76 0.22
CA VAL A 111 -48.60 -25.11 -1.16
C VAL A 111 -47.09 -25.28 -1.26
N SER A 112 -46.67 -26.54 -1.25
CA SER A 112 -45.31 -27.00 -1.45
C SER A 112 -44.68 -26.26 -2.63
N ARG A 113 -43.42 -25.82 -2.45
CA ARG A 113 -42.57 -25.24 -3.49
C ARG A 113 -42.58 -26.04 -4.80
N ARG A 114 -42.88 -27.35 -4.75
CA ARG A 114 -42.97 -28.25 -5.89
C ARG A 114 -44.19 -28.02 -6.79
N ASP A 115 -45.34 -27.59 -6.27
CA ASP A 115 -46.54 -27.37 -7.10
C ASP A 115 -46.49 -26.08 -7.91
N ARG A 116 -45.81 -25.04 -7.40
CA ARG A 116 -45.64 -23.76 -8.10
C ARG A 116 -44.70 -23.84 -9.32
N LEU A 117 -43.74 -24.77 -9.33
CA LEU A 117 -42.86 -25.01 -10.47
C LEU A 117 -43.59 -25.60 -11.69
N ARG A 118 -44.81 -26.12 -11.52
CA ARG A 118 -45.63 -26.70 -12.61
C ARG A 118 -46.67 -25.73 -13.20
N GLY A 119 -46.64 -24.45 -12.84
CA GLY A 119 -47.51 -23.43 -13.46
C GLY A 119 -48.97 -23.46 -13.01
N GLY A 120 -49.25 -24.01 -11.82
CA GLY A 120 -50.60 -23.96 -11.23
C GLY A 120 -50.99 -22.51 -10.87
N VAL A 121 -52.06 -22.01 -11.49
CA VAL A 121 -52.68 -20.72 -11.14
C VAL A 121 -53.39 -20.87 -9.80
N ALA A 122 -53.03 -20.05 -8.81
CA ALA A 122 -53.68 -20.02 -7.51
C ALA A 122 -55.16 -19.65 -7.66
N LYS A 123 -56.06 -20.43 -7.03
CA LYS A 123 -57.53 -20.28 -7.15
C LYS A 123 -58.14 -19.26 -6.18
N SER A 124 -57.34 -18.55 -5.41
CA SER A 124 -57.78 -17.52 -4.46
C SER A 124 -56.96 -16.24 -4.63
N PRO A 125 -57.58 -15.05 -4.51
CA PRO A 125 -56.87 -13.77 -4.62
C PRO A 125 -55.81 -13.65 -3.50
N GLU A 126 -54.57 -13.34 -3.87
CA GLU A 126 -53.46 -13.20 -2.91
C GLU A 126 -53.71 -12.02 -1.95
N SER A 127 -53.49 -12.23 -0.65
CA SER A 127 -53.58 -11.20 0.38
C SER A 127 -52.54 -10.10 0.17
N SER A 128 -52.91 -8.84 0.40
CA SER A 128 -52.04 -7.65 0.26
C SER A 128 -50.76 -7.73 1.10
N ALA A 129 -50.75 -8.53 2.17
CA ALA A 129 -49.58 -8.79 3.01
C ALA A 129 -48.45 -9.57 2.28
N MET A 130 -48.75 -10.18 1.12
CA MET A 130 -47.78 -10.91 0.29
C MET A 130 -47.05 -10.03 -0.73
N LEU A 131 -47.35 -8.72 -0.77
CA LEU A 131 -46.64 -7.70 -1.55
C LEU A 131 -45.50 -7.08 -0.72
N THR A 132 -44.55 -7.90 -0.26
CA THR A 132 -43.35 -7.38 0.39
C THR A 132 -42.38 -6.80 -0.64
N SER A 133 -41.69 -5.72 -0.27
CA SER A 133 -40.64 -5.09 -1.07
C SER A 133 -39.62 -6.12 -1.56
N ASP A 134 -39.26 -7.08 -0.71
CA ASP A 134 -38.34 -8.18 -1.03
C ASP A 134 -38.86 -9.12 -2.12
N ARG A 135 -40.18 -9.36 -2.21
CA ARG A 135 -40.78 -10.21 -3.26
C ARG A 135 -40.94 -9.47 -4.59
N LEU A 136 -41.18 -8.15 -4.53
CA LEU A 136 -41.26 -7.29 -5.73
C LEU A 136 -39.89 -6.96 -6.31
N LEU A 137 -38.87 -6.87 -5.45
CA LEU A 137 -37.50 -6.59 -5.81
C LEU A 137 -36.65 -7.85 -5.98
N GLU A 138 -37.16 -9.04 -5.66
CA GLU A 138 -36.48 -10.31 -5.88
C GLU A 138 -36.05 -10.37 -7.35
N PRO A 139 -34.76 -10.16 -7.66
CA PRO A 139 -34.31 -10.13 -9.02
C PRO A 139 -34.36 -11.58 -9.47
N LYS A 140 -35.43 -11.93 -10.19
CA LYS A 140 -35.70 -13.22 -10.82
C LYS A 140 -34.40 -13.79 -11.37
N ARG A 141 -33.67 -14.61 -10.56
CA ARG A 141 -32.24 -14.98 -10.72
C ARG A 141 -31.76 -14.58 -12.10
N THR A 142 -31.35 -13.32 -12.27
CA THR A 142 -31.04 -12.80 -13.59
C THR A 142 -29.87 -13.64 -14.07
N LYS A 143 -30.13 -14.56 -15.01
CA LYS A 143 -29.10 -15.39 -15.62
C LYS A 143 -28.08 -14.39 -16.15
N GLN A 144 -26.96 -14.24 -15.44
CA GLN A 144 -25.95 -13.25 -15.78
C GLN A 144 -25.56 -13.49 -17.23
N ARG A 145 -25.52 -12.41 -18.01
CA ARG A 145 -25.19 -12.50 -19.43
C ARG A 145 -23.78 -13.10 -19.53
N PRO A 146 -23.58 -14.18 -20.31
CA PRO A 146 -22.26 -14.79 -20.42
C PRO A 146 -21.30 -13.80 -21.07
N GLU A 147 -20.16 -13.63 -20.44
CA GLU A 147 -19.09 -12.77 -20.90
C GLU A 147 -18.02 -13.58 -21.66
N GLY A 148 -17.55 -12.99 -22.78
CA GLY A 148 -16.54 -13.58 -23.67
C GLY A 148 -17.03 -13.73 -25.10
N GLY A 149 -16.12 -13.74 -26.07
CA GLY A 149 -16.47 -13.66 -27.50
C GLY A 149 -17.43 -14.77 -27.95
N TRP A 150 -17.07 -16.03 -27.75
CA TRP A 150 -17.89 -17.16 -28.20
C TRP A 150 -19.15 -17.39 -27.36
N PRO A 151 -19.11 -17.41 -26.01
CA PRO A 151 -20.33 -17.61 -25.23
C PRO A 151 -21.33 -16.47 -25.36
N SER A 152 -20.86 -15.22 -25.47
CA SER A 152 -21.73 -14.06 -25.73
C SER A 152 -22.33 -14.12 -27.13
N PHE A 153 -21.55 -14.53 -28.15
CA PHE A 153 -22.05 -14.73 -29.50
C PHE A 153 -23.14 -15.80 -29.55
N VAL A 154 -22.92 -16.99 -28.98
CA VAL A 154 -23.94 -18.06 -28.94
C VAL A 154 -25.18 -17.61 -28.18
N TYR A 155 -25.01 -16.89 -27.08
CA TYR A 155 -26.12 -16.33 -26.31
C TYR A 155 -26.92 -15.31 -27.12
N ALA A 156 -26.26 -14.44 -27.88
CA ALA A 156 -26.91 -13.47 -28.76
C ALA A 156 -27.62 -14.15 -29.95
N SER A 157 -26.93 -15.06 -30.65
CA SER A 157 -27.45 -15.77 -31.83
C SER A 157 -28.58 -16.74 -31.49
N SER A 158 -28.61 -17.29 -30.28
CA SER A 158 -29.71 -18.14 -29.78
C SER A 158 -30.89 -17.34 -29.23
N LEU A 159 -30.96 -16.01 -29.46
CA LEU A 159 -31.98 -15.12 -28.89
C LEU A 159 -32.08 -15.26 -27.37
N HIS A 160 -30.93 -15.36 -26.69
CA HIS A 160 -30.80 -15.51 -25.23
C HIS A 160 -31.34 -16.82 -24.67
N LEU A 161 -31.60 -17.83 -25.51
CA LEU A 161 -32.13 -19.14 -25.09
C LEU A 161 -31.03 -20.06 -24.55
N VAL A 162 -29.82 -20.01 -25.13
CA VAL A 162 -28.69 -20.88 -24.76
C VAL A 162 -27.61 -20.07 -24.06
N ASN A 163 -27.46 -20.27 -22.75
CA ASN A 163 -26.39 -19.66 -21.95
C ASN A 163 -25.28 -20.70 -21.68
N LEU A 164 -24.15 -20.56 -22.37
CA LEU A 164 -22.96 -21.41 -22.20
C LEU A 164 -22.13 -21.04 -20.94
N GLY A 165 -22.51 -19.97 -20.24
CA GLY A 165 -21.74 -19.39 -19.15
C GLY A 165 -20.53 -18.59 -19.64
N ASP A 166 -19.74 -18.11 -18.70
CA ASP A 166 -18.56 -17.31 -19.01
C ASP A 166 -17.44 -18.14 -19.65
N SER A 167 -16.70 -17.53 -20.58
CA SER A 167 -15.49 -18.14 -21.15
C SER A 167 -14.45 -18.45 -20.06
N ALA A 168 -13.57 -19.45 -20.27
CA ALA A 168 -12.56 -19.83 -19.27
C ALA A 168 -11.71 -18.64 -18.79
N LYS A 169 -11.28 -17.78 -19.72
CA LYS A 169 -10.53 -16.55 -19.43
C LYS A 169 -11.32 -15.56 -18.57
N VAL A 170 -12.62 -15.43 -18.81
CA VAL A 170 -13.49 -14.55 -18.01
C VAL A 170 -13.71 -15.14 -16.62
N ARG A 171 -13.90 -16.46 -16.52
CA ARG A 171 -14.03 -17.15 -15.22
C ARG A 171 -12.78 -16.99 -14.37
N GLU A 172 -11.60 -17.15 -14.97
CA GLU A 172 -10.32 -16.94 -14.30
C GLU A 172 -10.17 -15.49 -13.82
N ARG A 173 -10.49 -14.50 -14.68
CA ARG A 173 -10.50 -13.09 -14.28
C ARG A 173 -11.46 -12.82 -13.12
N LYS A 174 -12.71 -13.32 -13.20
CA LYS A 174 -13.72 -13.16 -12.14
C LYS A 174 -13.31 -13.86 -10.85
N ALA A 175 -12.63 -15.01 -10.93
CA ALA A 175 -12.10 -15.71 -9.76
C ALA A 175 -10.98 -14.91 -9.09
N LEU A 176 -10.08 -14.31 -9.89
CA LEU A 176 -9.05 -13.41 -9.37
C LEU A 176 -9.67 -12.18 -8.70
N ASP A 177 -10.71 -11.60 -9.31
CA ASP A 177 -11.43 -10.43 -8.78
C ASP A 177 -12.14 -10.75 -7.47
N ALA A 178 -12.73 -11.94 -7.36
CA ALA A 178 -13.33 -12.42 -6.12
C ALA A 178 -12.30 -12.61 -4.99
N ARG A 179 -11.09 -13.10 -5.31
CA ARG A 179 -9.99 -13.23 -4.34
C ARG A 179 -9.52 -11.86 -3.84
N ILE A 180 -9.34 -10.89 -4.75
CA ILE A 180 -8.92 -9.53 -4.41
C ILE A 180 -10.02 -8.79 -3.63
N GLY A 181 -11.28 -8.95 -4.03
CA GLY A 181 -12.46 -8.35 -3.42
C GLY A 181 -12.93 -9.03 -2.14
N LYS A 182 -12.20 -10.03 -1.63
CA LYS A 182 -12.48 -10.72 -0.36
C LYS A 182 -12.72 -9.70 0.76
N ARG A 183 -13.92 -9.71 1.36
CA ARG A 183 -14.27 -8.81 2.46
C ARG A 183 -13.40 -9.10 3.68
N LEU A 184 -12.88 -8.04 4.27
CA LEU A 184 -12.13 -8.10 5.52
C LEU A 184 -13.02 -7.53 6.63
N GLU A 185 -13.09 -8.24 7.75
CA GLU A 185 -13.86 -7.86 8.92
C GLU A 185 -12.92 -7.52 10.08
N GLY A 186 -13.34 -6.53 10.87
CA GLY A 186 -12.55 -6.00 11.99
C GLY A 186 -11.53 -4.95 11.55
N GLY A 187 -10.41 -4.89 12.26
CA GLY A 187 -9.37 -3.87 12.05
C GLY A 187 -8.61 -3.99 10.73
N THR A 188 -7.60 -3.15 10.55
CA THR A 188 -6.75 -3.10 9.36
C THR A 188 -5.84 -4.32 9.22
N ARG A 189 -5.43 -4.64 7.99
CA ARG A 189 -4.34 -5.57 7.70
C ARG A 189 -3.08 -4.83 7.29
N PHE A 190 -1.96 -5.16 7.90
CA PHE A 190 -0.67 -4.56 7.60
C PHE A 190 0.15 -5.49 6.72
N VAL A 191 0.60 -4.98 5.58
CA VAL A 191 1.42 -5.72 4.62
C VAL A 191 2.71 -4.93 4.33
N PRO A 192 3.78 -5.19 5.09
CA PRO A 192 5.09 -4.63 4.82
C PRO A 192 5.69 -5.17 3.52
N VAL A 193 6.29 -4.28 2.75
CA VAL A 193 7.08 -4.62 1.56
C VAL A 193 8.55 -4.42 1.90
N LEU A 194 9.32 -5.51 1.85
CA LEU A 194 10.68 -5.60 2.37
C LEU A 194 11.69 -5.80 1.25
N THR A 195 12.88 -5.22 1.43
CA THR A 195 14.07 -5.58 0.65
C THR A 195 15.33 -5.31 1.45
N ARG A 196 16.41 -6.07 1.14
CA ARG A 196 17.75 -5.82 1.71
C ARG A 196 18.53 -4.77 0.94
N LYS A 197 18.22 -4.53 -0.35
CA LYS A 197 19.03 -3.67 -1.23
C LYS A 197 18.18 -2.58 -1.89
N GLY A 198 18.72 -1.36 -1.95
CA GLY A 198 18.16 -0.28 -2.76
C GLY A 198 18.17 -0.63 -4.26
N GLY A 199 17.12 -0.23 -4.97
CA GLY A 199 17.08 -0.33 -6.44
C GLY A 199 16.43 -1.59 -7.03
N VAL A 200 15.99 -2.58 -6.23
CA VAL A 200 15.27 -3.76 -6.75
C VAL A 200 13.82 -3.46 -7.20
N GLY A 201 13.34 -2.23 -6.97
CA GLY A 201 11.97 -1.82 -7.30
C GLY A 201 10.93 -2.10 -6.21
N LYS A 202 11.34 -2.12 -4.94
CA LYS A 202 10.44 -2.26 -3.78
C LYS A 202 9.24 -1.30 -3.85
N THR A 203 9.52 0.00 -3.93
CA THR A 203 8.51 1.05 -4.04
C THR A 203 7.61 0.88 -5.27
N THR A 204 8.17 0.39 -6.38
CA THR A 204 7.40 0.05 -7.58
C THR A 204 6.41 -1.09 -7.31
N ILE A 205 6.85 -2.17 -6.65
CA ILE A 205 5.98 -3.27 -6.26
C ILE A 205 4.92 -2.81 -5.25
N THR A 206 5.29 -1.99 -4.26
CA THR A 206 4.33 -1.43 -3.29
C THR A 206 3.24 -0.61 -4.00
N THR A 207 3.63 0.25 -4.94
CA THR A 207 2.70 1.06 -5.74
C THR A 207 1.78 0.17 -6.59
N LEU A 208 2.33 -0.81 -7.30
CA LEU A 208 1.56 -1.73 -8.14
C LEU A 208 0.58 -2.58 -7.34
N LEU A 209 1.01 -3.09 -6.19
CA LEU A 209 0.17 -3.86 -5.28
C LEU A 209 -0.99 -2.98 -4.76
N GLY A 210 -0.68 -1.76 -4.33
CA GLY A 210 -1.67 -0.79 -3.86
C GLY A 210 -2.70 -0.45 -4.95
N MET A 211 -2.23 -0.14 -6.16
CA MET A 211 -3.11 0.17 -7.30
C MET A 211 -3.97 -1.04 -7.71
N ALA A 212 -3.41 -2.25 -7.71
CA ALA A 212 -4.14 -3.47 -8.01
C ALA A 212 -5.27 -3.71 -6.99
N LEU A 213 -4.99 -3.55 -5.70
CA LEU A 213 -5.98 -3.66 -4.63
C LEU A 213 -7.05 -2.56 -4.75
N ALA A 214 -6.65 -1.30 -4.85
CA ALA A 214 -7.56 -0.15 -4.87
C ALA A 214 -8.46 -0.12 -6.11
N SER A 215 -7.96 -0.58 -7.26
CA SER A 215 -8.74 -0.63 -8.51
C SER A 215 -9.94 -1.57 -8.46
N LEU A 216 -9.90 -2.61 -7.61
CA LEU A 216 -10.93 -3.64 -7.52
C LEU A 216 -11.74 -3.58 -6.23
N ARG A 217 -11.10 -3.18 -5.13
CA ARG A 217 -11.75 -3.11 -3.82
C ARG A 217 -12.54 -1.80 -3.69
N GLU A 218 -13.65 -1.89 -2.97
CA GLU A 218 -14.49 -0.73 -2.63
C GLU A 218 -14.06 -0.07 -1.30
N ASP A 219 -13.30 -0.78 -0.47
CA ASP A 219 -12.76 -0.24 0.76
C ASP A 219 -11.40 0.45 0.57
N ARG A 220 -10.98 1.21 1.57
CA ARG A 220 -9.84 2.13 1.46
C ARG A 220 -8.53 1.39 1.66
N ILE A 221 -7.59 1.66 0.76
CA ILE A 221 -6.22 1.11 0.76
C ILE A 221 -5.24 2.28 0.85
N ILE A 222 -4.25 2.17 1.74
CA ILE A 222 -3.18 3.15 1.88
C ILE A 222 -1.82 2.51 1.70
N ALA A 223 -0.89 3.23 1.08
CA ALA A 223 0.54 2.93 1.10
C ALA A 223 1.30 4.01 1.88
N VAL A 224 2.05 3.59 2.89
CA VAL A 224 2.85 4.45 3.76
C VAL A 224 4.32 4.27 3.42
N ASP A 225 5.03 5.37 3.11
CA ASP A 225 6.48 5.35 2.97
C ASP A 225 7.13 5.34 4.36
N ALA A 226 7.83 4.26 4.68
CA ALA A 226 8.53 4.09 5.95
C ALA A 226 10.05 4.10 5.73
N ASN A 227 10.53 4.94 4.80
CA ASN A 227 11.95 5.14 4.54
C ASN A 227 12.50 6.35 5.33
N PRO A 228 13.45 6.14 6.26
CA PRO A 228 14.07 7.23 7.04
C PRO A 228 15.05 8.09 6.23
N ASP A 229 15.65 7.55 5.17
CA ASP A 229 16.74 8.23 4.45
C ASP A 229 16.22 9.13 3.31
N ARG A 230 15.33 8.57 2.48
CA ARG A 230 14.66 9.29 1.38
C ARG A 230 13.43 8.55 0.90
N GLY A 231 12.25 9.14 1.11
CA GLY A 231 11.01 8.63 0.52
C GLY A 231 11.04 8.68 -1.00
N THR A 232 10.64 7.59 -1.66
CA THR A 232 10.50 7.55 -3.13
C THR A 232 9.10 7.12 -3.56
N LEU A 233 8.22 6.73 -2.63
CA LEU A 233 6.86 6.33 -2.94
C LEU A 233 6.04 7.49 -3.49
N SER A 234 6.25 8.70 -2.94
CA SER A 234 5.57 9.92 -3.37
C SER A 234 5.95 10.36 -4.79
N GLU A 235 7.06 9.87 -5.35
CA GLU A 235 7.48 10.13 -6.73
C GLU A 235 6.71 9.24 -7.73
N ARG A 236 6.05 8.17 -7.26
CA ARG A 236 5.30 7.22 -8.10
C ARG A 236 3.82 7.55 -8.24
N VAL A 237 3.30 8.51 -7.48
CA VAL A 237 1.91 8.99 -7.53
C VAL A 237 1.90 10.50 -7.72
N ALA A 238 0.85 11.03 -8.37
CA ALA A 238 0.69 12.46 -8.54
C ALA A 238 0.54 13.14 -7.16
N LYS A 239 1.48 14.02 -6.80
CA LYS A 239 1.45 14.74 -5.52
C LYS A 239 0.28 15.73 -5.49
N GLN A 240 -0.60 15.57 -4.51
CA GLN A 240 -1.72 16.49 -4.24
C GLN A 240 -1.51 17.31 -2.97
N THR A 241 -0.69 16.80 -2.06
CA THR A 241 -0.33 17.45 -0.80
C THR A 241 1.17 17.42 -0.60
N ARG A 242 1.69 18.37 0.18
CA ARG A 242 3.07 18.37 0.67
C ARG A 242 3.21 17.70 2.04
N SER A 243 2.09 17.27 2.63
CA SER A 243 2.09 16.61 3.93
C SER A 243 2.92 15.33 3.90
N THR A 244 3.64 15.12 4.98
CA THR A 244 4.48 13.95 5.22
C THR A 244 3.95 13.11 6.37
N VAL A 245 4.53 11.92 6.57
CA VAL A 245 4.28 11.08 7.75
C VAL A 245 4.49 11.87 9.05
N ARG A 246 5.48 12.76 9.12
CA ARG A 246 5.80 13.55 10.31
C ARG A 246 4.71 14.57 10.64
N ASP A 247 4.10 15.17 9.62
CA ASP A 247 2.98 16.08 9.81
C ASP A 247 1.80 15.34 10.45
N ILE A 248 1.56 14.09 10.07
CA ILE A 248 0.52 13.24 10.69
C ILE A 248 0.85 12.95 12.16
N VAL A 249 2.11 12.61 12.47
CA VAL A 249 2.53 12.36 13.87
C VAL A 249 2.36 13.62 14.71
N THR A 250 2.81 14.78 14.19
CA THR A 250 2.77 16.07 14.90
C THR A 250 1.33 16.54 15.14
N HIS A 251 0.45 16.32 14.17
CA HIS A 251 -0.96 16.73 14.24
C HIS A 251 -1.90 15.58 14.62
N ALA A 252 -1.39 14.46 15.14
CA ALA A 252 -2.18 13.26 15.43
C ALA A 252 -3.37 13.53 16.37
N ALA A 253 -3.21 14.46 17.32
CA ALA A 253 -4.27 14.88 18.24
C ALA A 253 -5.32 15.80 17.60
N ALA A 254 -4.96 16.50 16.53
CA ALA A 254 -5.90 17.32 15.75
C ALA A 254 -6.79 16.44 14.88
N ILE A 255 -6.21 15.38 14.28
CA ILE A 255 -6.90 14.45 13.36
C ILE A 255 -8.02 13.67 14.08
N LYS A 256 -9.23 14.21 13.99
CA LYS A 256 -10.44 13.64 14.63
C LYS A 256 -11.28 12.79 13.69
N ASP A 257 -11.23 13.08 12.40
CA ASP A 257 -12.04 12.40 11.39
C ASP A 257 -11.24 12.05 10.12
N PHE A 258 -11.91 11.32 9.23
CA PHE A 258 -11.30 10.90 7.97
C PHE A 258 -11.09 12.06 6.99
N SER A 259 -11.92 13.09 7.02
CA SER A 259 -11.79 14.23 6.11
C SER A 259 -10.47 14.94 6.38
N GLU A 260 -10.14 15.17 7.65
CA GLU A 260 -8.88 15.74 8.08
C GLU A 260 -7.70 14.83 7.70
N PHE A 261 -7.77 13.53 8.02
CA PHE A 261 -6.73 12.58 7.62
C PHE A 261 -6.51 12.58 6.09
N SER A 262 -7.58 12.64 5.30
CA SER A 262 -7.51 12.59 3.84
C SER A 262 -6.81 13.80 3.21
N SER A 263 -6.70 14.93 3.93
CA SER A 263 -5.93 16.10 3.48
C SER A 263 -4.41 15.89 3.54
N HIS A 264 -3.97 14.86 4.28
CA HIS A 264 -2.55 14.51 4.46
C HIS A 264 -2.06 13.42 3.50
N VAL A 265 -2.92 12.86 2.66
CA VAL A 265 -2.54 11.80 1.69
C VAL A 265 -2.73 12.28 0.26
N SER A 266 -1.93 11.73 -0.66
CA SER A 266 -2.14 11.90 -2.11
C SER A 266 -2.86 10.68 -2.66
N ARG A 267 -3.92 10.88 -3.44
CA ARG A 267 -4.72 9.81 -4.05
C ARG A 267 -4.44 9.68 -5.55
N ASP A 268 -4.22 8.45 -6.00
CA ASP A 268 -4.03 8.14 -7.42
C ASP A 268 -5.37 7.90 -8.17
N GLU A 269 -5.28 7.59 -9.48
CA GLU A 269 -6.45 7.26 -10.32
C GLU A 269 -7.18 5.97 -9.91
N THR A 270 -6.49 5.04 -9.23
CA THR A 270 -7.08 3.78 -8.74
C THR A 270 -7.71 3.88 -7.35
N ARG A 271 -7.67 5.07 -6.72
CA ARG A 271 -8.09 5.34 -5.33
C ARG A 271 -7.14 4.80 -4.24
N LEU A 272 -5.89 4.50 -4.59
CA LEU A 272 -4.82 4.26 -3.63
C LEU A 272 -4.46 5.60 -2.96
N ASP A 273 -4.57 5.65 -1.64
CA ASP A 273 -4.04 6.75 -0.85
C ASP A 273 -2.56 6.49 -0.56
N VAL A 274 -1.73 7.52 -0.68
CA VAL A 274 -0.29 7.46 -0.43
C VAL A 274 0.09 8.50 0.60
N LEU A 275 0.74 8.03 1.67
CA LEU A 275 1.37 8.86 2.68
C LEU A 275 2.88 8.90 2.42
N ALA A 276 3.38 10.08 2.06
CA ALA A 276 4.78 10.31 1.73
C ALA A 276 5.63 10.48 3.00
N SER A 277 6.85 9.95 3.01
CA SER A 277 7.85 10.34 4.01
C SER A 277 8.53 11.64 3.59
N ASP A 278 9.22 12.26 4.54
CA ASP A 278 10.04 13.44 4.25
C ASP A 278 11.18 13.07 3.29
N THR A 279 11.58 14.03 2.48
CA THR A 279 12.65 13.91 1.49
C THR A 279 13.93 14.60 1.92
N ASP A 280 13.92 15.39 3.00
CA ASP A 280 15.08 16.11 3.51
C ASP A 280 15.86 15.28 4.57
N PRO A 281 17.10 14.83 4.26
CA PRO A 281 17.94 14.07 5.18
C PRO A 281 18.42 14.88 6.40
N LEU A 282 18.46 16.22 6.30
CA LEU A 282 18.93 17.11 7.36
C LEU A 282 17.84 17.44 8.38
N LEU A 283 16.57 17.31 7.98
CA LEU A 283 15.40 17.37 8.86
C LEU A 283 15.05 16.00 9.45
N SER A 284 15.70 14.93 8.98
CA SER A 284 15.51 13.54 9.41
C SER A 284 16.21 13.26 10.75
N GLU A 285 15.64 13.77 11.84
CA GLU A 285 15.61 12.94 13.05
C GLU A 285 14.85 11.67 12.66
N ALA A 286 15.57 10.55 12.64
CA ALA A 286 15.15 9.31 12.00
C ALA A 286 13.72 8.91 12.41
N PHE A 287 12.80 8.87 11.43
CA PHE A 287 11.47 8.27 11.59
C PHE A 287 11.60 6.95 12.35
N ASP A 288 10.99 6.87 13.53
CA ASP A 288 11.28 5.81 14.50
C ASP A 288 10.12 4.83 14.73
N GLU A 289 10.33 3.88 15.65
CA GLU A 289 9.34 2.87 16.00
C GLU A 289 8.04 3.49 16.54
N ASN A 290 8.14 4.57 17.31
CA ASN A 290 6.99 5.22 17.95
C ASN A 290 6.17 6.02 16.94
N ASP A 291 6.83 6.76 16.05
CA ASP A 291 6.19 7.50 14.97
C ASP A 291 5.39 6.57 14.05
N TYR A 292 5.97 5.43 13.69
CA TYR A 292 5.25 4.42 12.92
C TYR A 292 4.03 3.88 13.66
N ASN A 293 4.13 3.65 14.98
CA ASN A 293 2.99 3.18 15.77
C ASN A 293 1.83 4.18 15.73
N VAL A 294 2.11 5.47 15.92
CA VAL A 294 1.10 6.54 15.87
C VAL A 294 0.40 6.56 14.51
N VAL A 295 1.17 6.47 13.43
CA VAL A 295 0.66 6.47 12.06
C VAL A 295 -0.16 5.20 11.79
N ALA A 296 0.34 4.03 12.19
CA ALA A 296 -0.35 2.76 12.04
C ALA A 296 -1.68 2.75 12.79
N ASP A 297 -1.72 3.31 14.00
CA ASP A 297 -2.94 3.39 14.81
C ASP A 297 -3.95 4.39 14.22
N LEU A 298 -3.50 5.51 13.65
CA LEU A 298 -4.34 6.43 12.87
C LEU A 298 -4.92 5.77 11.62
N VAL A 299 -4.05 5.13 10.83
CA VAL A 299 -4.44 4.38 9.64
C VAL A 299 -5.44 3.28 9.99
N SER A 300 -5.27 2.66 11.16
CA SER A 300 -6.11 1.54 11.59
C SER A 300 -7.60 1.88 11.73
N ARG A 301 -7.89 3.17 11.96
CA ARG A 301 -9.25 3.69 12.11
C ARG A 301 -9.99 3.84 10.78
N TYR A 302 -9.25 4.02 9.69
CA TYR A 302 -9.83 4.49 8.44
C TYR A 302 -9.62 3.55 7.26
N TYR A 303 -8.58 2.72 7.26
CA TYR A 303 -8.21 1.89 6.11
C TYR A 303 -8.37 0.41 6.40
N SER A 304 -8.75 -0.38 5.39
CA SER A 304 -8.84 -1.84 5.55
C SER A 304 -7.48 -2.51 5.39
N ILE A 305 -6.61 -1.95 4.55
CA ILE A 305 -5.27 -2.47 4.25
C ILE A 305 -4.27 -1.32 4.24
N CYS A 306 -3.16 -1.51 4.95
CA CYS A 306 -1.99 -0.63 4.96
C CYS A 306 -0.79 -1.37 4.36
N LEU A 307 -0.28 -0.86 3.25
CA LEU A 307 0.98 -1.29 2.66
C LEU A 307 2.10 -0.42 3.22
N THR A 308 3.15 -1.02 3.79
CA THR A 308 4.28 -0.26 4.32
C THR A 308 5.49 -0.43 3.43
N ASP A 309 5.89 0.63 2.74
CA ASP A 309 7.08 0.67 1.91
C ASP A 309 8.33 0.82 2.79
N CYS A 310 8.87 -0.29 3.30
CA CYS A 310 9.94 -0.24 4.30
C CYS A 310 11.24 0.28 3.69
N GLY A 311 11.97 1.19 4.32
CA GLY A 311 13.26 1.68 3.81
C GLY A 311 14.31 0.60 3.50
N THR A 312 15.46 1.02 2.97
CA THR A 312 16.55 0.11 2.63
C THR A 312 17.33 -0.30 3.87
N GLY A 313 16.84 -1.30 4.60
CA GLY A 313 17.57 -1.82 5.76
C GLY A 313 16.69 -2.56 6.75
N ILE A 314 17.00 -3.83 6.97
CA ILE A 314 16.34 -4.68 7.97
C ILE A 314 16.66 -4.25 9.41
N VAL A 315 17.67 -3.40 9.60
CA VAL A 315 18.24 -3.02 10.92
C VAL A 315 17.67 -1.68 11.44
N HIS A 316 16.70 -1.07 10.75
CA HIS A 316 16.11 0.19 11.22
C HIS A 316 15.10 -0.04 12.35
N SER A 317 15.00 0.91 13.29
CA SER A 317 14.10 0.87 14.46
C SER A 317 12.64 0.58 14.07
N VAL A 318 12.19 1.14 12.95
CA VAL A 318 10.84 0.98 12.39
C VAL A 318 10.51 -0.46 11.97
N MET A 319 11.52 -1.26 11.59
CA MET A 319 11.30 -2.61 11.08
C MET A 319 10.62 -3.50 12.12
N ARG A 320 10.97 -3.34 13.39
CA ARG A 320 10.39 -4.15 14.47
C ARG A 320 8.89 -3.86 14.64
N ALA A 321 8.48 -2.60 14.76
CA ALA A 321 7.07 -2.24 14.86
C ALA A 321 6.27 -2.65 13.61
N THR A 322 6.89 -2.53 12.44
CA THR A 322 6.28 -2.92 11.17
C THR A 322 6.01 -4.43 11.11
N LEU A 323 7.01 -5.26 11.48
CA LEU A 323 6.88 -6.72 11.50
C LEU A 323 5.94 -7.20 12.61
N GLN A 324 5.89 -6.53 13.76
CA GLN A 324 4.97 -6.87 14.86
C GLN A 324 3.49 -6.68 14.49
N ARG A 325 3.18 -5.71 13.62
CA ARG A 325 1.81 -5.47 13.13
C ARG A 325 1.46 -6.29 11.90
N ALA A 326 2.46 -6.84 11.20
CA ALA A 326 2.29 -7.48 9.91
C ALA A 326 1.40 -8.72 9.96
N ASP A 327 0.44 -8.80 9.04
CA ASP A 327 -0.38 -9.99 8.82
C ASP A 327 0.18 -10.87 7.69
N SER A 328 0.90 -10.24 6.76
CA SER A 328 1.64 -10.89 5.66
C SER A 328 2.77 -9.96 5.25
N ILE A 329 3.84 -10.50 4.66
CA ILE A 329 4.95 -9.71 4.12
C ILE A 329 5.14 -9.99 2.64
N VAL A 330 5.61 -8.98 1.90
CA VAL A 330 6.06 -9.12 0.52
C VAL A 330 7.55 -8.84 0.48
N VAL A 331 8.34 -9.81 0.01
CA VAL A 331 9.79 -9.63 -0.17
C VAL A 331 10.09 -9.38 -1.64
N VAL A 332 10.74 -8.27 -1.94
CA VAL A 332 11.08 -7.91 -3.32
C VAL A 332 12.51 -8.33 -3.63
N SER A 333 12.63 -9.15 -4.66
CA SER A 333 13.90 -9.59 -5.24
C SER A 333 14.01 -9.06 -6.66
N GLY A 334 15.21 -8.76 -7.12
CA GLY A 334 15.46 -8.57 -8.55
C GLY A 334 15.61 -9.91 -9.28
N GLY A 335 15.81 -9.83 -10.60
CA GLY A 335 15.94 -11.00 -11.49
C GLY A 335 17.34 -11.60 -11.58
N SER A 336 18.31 -11.08 -10.81
CA SER A 336 19.68 -11.60 -10.77
C SER A 336 19.92 -12.53 -9.58
N VAL A 337 20.96 -13.37 -9.67
CA VAL A 337 21.34 -14.32 -8.60
C VAL A 337 21.78 -13.58 -7.33
N ASP A 338 22.52 -12.48 -7.46
CA ASP A 338 22.98 -11.69 -6.31
C ASP A 338 21.80 -11.07 -5.55
N GLU A 339 20.81 -10.54 -6.27
CA GLU A 339 19.60 -9.98 -5.66
C GLU A 339 18.74 -11.08 -5.00
N ALA A 340 18.60 -12.23 -5.65
CA ALA A 340 17.92 -13.39 -5.08
C ALA A 340 18.60 -13.90 -3.81
N ARG A 341 19.94 -13.92 -3.78
CA ARG A 341 20.71 -14.28 -2.58
C ARG A 341 20.42 -13.32 -1.43
N LEU A 342 20.42 -12.01 -1.67
CA LEU A 342 20.12 -10.99 -0.66
C LEU A 342 18.68 -11.08 -0.13
N ALA A 343 17.72 -11.38 -0.99
CA ALA A 343 16.35 -11.65 -0.59
C ALA A 343 16.27 -12.96 0.24
N SER A 344 17.02 -14.00 -0.11
CA SER A 344 17.10 -15.23 0.70
C SER A 344 17.74 -15.01 2.07
N GLU A 345 18.74 -14.14 2.17
CA GLU A 345 19.35 -13.73 3.44
C GLU A 345 18.36 -12.94 4.30
N THR A 346 17.49 -12.14 3.68
CA THR A 346 16.36 -11.45 4.36
C THR A 346 15.41 -12.44 5.01
N LEU A 347 14.98 -13.45 4.25
CA LEU A 347 14.11 -14.52 4.77
C LEU A 347 14.79 -15.29 5.91
N THR A 348 16.08 -15.60 5.76
CA THR A 348 16.85 -16.31 6.78
C THR A 348 16.98 -15.47 8.06
N TRP A 349 17.19 -14.15 7.93
CA TRP A 349 17.20 -13.25 9.08
C TRP A 349 15.84 -13.20 9.77
N LEU A 350 14.74 -13.12 9.01
CA LEU A 350 13.39 -13.13 9.58
C LEU A 350 13.11 -14.43 10.35
N GLU A 351 13.49 -15.58 9.79
CA GLU A 351 13.38 -16.89 10.45
C GLU A 351 14.19 -16.93 11.76
N ALA A 352 15.43 -16.44 11.74
CA ALA A 352 16.31 -16.40 12.91
C ALA A 352 15.81 -15.44 14.01
N ASN A 353 14.96 -14.46 13.67
CA ASN A 353 14.43 -13.45 14.60
C ASN A 353 12.96 -13.71 14.97
N ASN A 354 12.51 -14.97 14.94
CA ASN A 354 11.16 -15.42 15.34
C ASN A 354 10.01 -15.00 14.41
N TYR A 355 10.29 -14.57 13.17
CA TYR A 355 9.29 -14.27 12.15
C TYR A 355 9.08 -15.41 11.15
N ALA A 356 9.47 -16.65 11.50
CA ALA A 356 9.28 -17.82 10.65
C ALA A 356 7.82 -18.04 10.18
N PRO A 357 6.77 -17.81 11.01
CA PRO A 357 5.39 -17.89 10.52
C PRO A 357 5.07 -16.86 9.43
N LEU A 358 5.58 -15.62 9.56
CA LEU A 358 5.42 -14.60 8.52
C LEU A 358 6.14 -14.97 7.23
N VAL A 359 7.34 -15.56 7.32
CA VAL A 359 8.09 -16.05 6.16
C VAL A 359 7.35 -17.16 5.42
N ARG A 360 6.79 -18.12 6.15
CA ARG A 360 5.95 -19.18 5.55
C ARG A 360 4.72 -18.63 4.84
N ASN A 361 4.17 -17.52 5.34
CA ASN A 361 3.03 -16.81 4.75
C ASN A 361 3.46 -15.72 3.75
N ALA A 362 4.76 -15.55 3.48
CA ALA A 362 5.25 -14.47 2.65
C ALA A 362 4.99 -14.72 1.16
N ILE A 363 5.06 -13.65 0.39
CA ILE A 363 5.11 -13.68 -1.07
C ILE A 363 6.43 -13.07 -1.51
N VAL A 364 7.14 -13.74 -2.41
CA VAL A 364 8.33 -13.14 -3.06
C VAL A 364 7.92 -12.56 -4.41
N ALA A 365 8.11 -11.26 -4.59
CA ALA A 365 7.92 -10.59 -5.87
C ALA A 365 9.27 -10.45 -6.57
N ILE A 366 9.48 -11.21 -7.65
CA ILE A 366 10.67 -11.13 -8.49
C ILE A 366 10.45 -10.05 -9.55
N ASN A 367 11.06 -8.87 -9.34
CA ASN A 367 10.95 -7.74 -10.23
C ASN A 367 12.03 -7.78 -11.33
N THR A 368 11.58 -7.81 -12.59
CA THR A 368 12.47 -7.78 -13.74
C THR A 368 12.69 -6.35 -14.23
N ALA A 369 13.74 -5.69 -13.72
CA ALA A 369 14.04 -4.30 -14.07
C ALA A 369 14.63 -4.10 -15.48
N THR A 370 15.12 -5.16 -16.13
CA THR A 370 15.79 -5.07 -17.45
C THR A 370 15.20 -6.05 -18.45
N GLN A 371 15.07 -5.60 -19.70
CA GLN A 371 14.66 -6.43 -20.82
C GLN A 371 15.76 -7.45 -21.15
N GLY A 372 15.42 -8.74 -21.18
CA GLY A 372 16.35 -9.81 -21.59
C GLY A 372 17.06 -10.56 -20.46
N THR A 373 16.56 -10.50 -19.22
CA THR A 373 16.94 -11.45 -18.17
C THR A 373 16.71 -12.89 -18.66
N ASN A 374 17.75 -13.73 -18.57
CA ASN A 374 17.69 -15.10 -19.05
C ASN A 374 16.64 -15.88 -18.23
N LEU A 375 15.53 -16.27 -18.86
CA LEU A 375 14.40 -16.95 -18.21
C LEU A 375 14.83 -18.20 -17.42
N VAL A 376 15.85 -18.91 -17.90
CA VAL A 376 16.36 -20.14 -17.27
C VAL A 376 16.83 -19.88 -15.82
N LYS A 377 17.44 -18.72 -15.55
CA LYS A 377 17.88 -18.37 -14.19
C LYS A 377 16.72 -17.97 -13.29
N LEU A 378 15.66 -17.39 -13.86
CA LEU A 378 14.47 -17.00 -13.09
C LEU A 378 13.72 -18.23 -12.57
N ASP A 379 13.69 -19.33 -13.34
CA ASP A 379 13.06 -20.58 -12.90
C ASP A 379 13.77 -21.21 -11.69
N GLU A 380 15.10 -21.16 -11.65
CA GLU A 380 15.88 -21.63 -10.50
C GLU A 380 15.67 -20.76 -9.26
N ILE A 381 15.67 -19.43 -9.43
CA ILE A 381 15.39 -18.47 -8.35
C ILE A 381 13.98 -18.69 -7.78
N ASP A 382 13.01 -18.87 -8.67
CA ASP A 382 11.61 -19.14 -8.33
C ASP A 382 11.45 -20.46 -7.57
N ALA A 383 12.11 -21.53 -8.01
CA ALA A 383 12.14 -22.81 -7.31
C ALA A 383 12.80 -22.70 -5.91
N HIS A 384 13.88 -21.93 -5.80
CA HIS A 384 14.55 -21.66 -4.52
C HIS A 384 13.59 -21.02 -3.51
N PHE A 385 12.85 -19.98 -3.91
CA PHE A 385 11.92 -19.29 -3.01
C PHE A 385 10.68 -20.11 -2.66
N ARG A 386 10.11 -20.88 -3.60
CA ARG A 386 8.96 -21.76 -3.32
C ARG A 386 9.23 -22.81 -2.23
N SER A 387 10.49 -23.12 -1.94
CA SER A 387 10.84 -24.01 -0.83
C SER A 387 10.65 -23.39 0.57
N ARG A 388 10.52 -22.05 0.66
CA ARG A 388 10.51 -21.29 1.92
C ARG A 388 9.26 -20.43 2.12
N VAL A 389 8.75 -19.82 1.06
CA VAL A 389 7.60 -18.91 1.11
C VAL A 389 6.35 -19.56 0.54
N ARG A 390 5.18 -18.95 0.79
CA ARG A 390 3.91 -19.47 0.28
C ARG A 390 3.86 -19.45 -1.24
N GLU A 391 4.20 -18.29 -1.82
CA GLU A 391 4.02 -18.02 -3.24
C GLU A 391 5.11 -17.10 -3.79
N VAL A 392 5.33 -17.19 -5.11
CA VAL A 392 6.29 -16.35 -5.82
C VAL A 392 5.62 -15.79 -7.07
N VAL A 393 5.77 -14.49 -7.28
CA VAL A 393 5.18 -13.78 -8.43
C VAL A 393 6.29 -13.09 -9.21
N ARG A 394 6.25 -13.20 -10.54
CA ARG A 394 7.19 -12.52 -11.43
C ARG A 394 6.55 -11.23 -11.93
N MET A 395 7.17 -10.10 -11.62
CA MET A 395 6.78 -8.82 -12.21
C MET A 395 7.58 -8.61 -13.51
N PRO A 396 6.91 -8.54 -14.68
CA PRO A 396 7.58 -8.36 -15.96
C PRO A 396 8.15 -6.96 -16.10
N TYR A 397 9.13 -6.82 -17.00
CA TYR A 397 9.64 -5.51 -17.40
C TYR A 397 8.55 -4.67 -18.09
N ASP A 398 8.33 -3.47 -17.56
CA ASP A 398 7.44 -2.47 -18.13
C ASP A 398 8.19 -1.12 -18.29
N PRO A 399 8.25 -0.56 -19.52
CA PRO A 399 8.87 0.74 -19.77
C PRO A 399 8.28 1.87 -18.93
N GLU A 400 6.97 1.85 -18.65
CA GLU A 400 6.32 2.89 -17.84
C GLU A 400 6.85 2.85 -16.39
N LEU A 401 7.21 1.68 -15.87
CA LEU A 401 7.78 1.53 -14.52
C LEU A 401 9.27 1.90 -14.49
N ALA A 402 9.98 1.54 -15.56
CA ALA A 402 11.42 1.80 -15.72
C ALA A 402 11.74 3.29 -15.84
N ALA A 403 10.79 4.11 -16.32
CA ALA A 403 10.94 5.56 -16.42
C ALA A 403 11.10 6.27 -15.06
N GLY A 404 10.78 5.59 -13.94
CA GLY A 404 10.96 6.16 -12.60
C GLY A 404 9.97 7.27 -12.24
N SER A 405 8.95 7.51 -13.08
CA SER A 405 7.99 8.59 -12.93
C SER A 405 6.66 8.12 -12.32
N VAL A 406 5.68 9.02 -12.27
CA VAL A 406 4.31 8.74 -11.83
C VAL A 406 3.74 7.56 -12.62
N VAL A 407 3.35 6.51 -11.90
CA VAL A 407 2.78 5.29 -12.47
C VAL A 407 1.32 5.56 -12.81
N ARG A 408 0.95 5.34 -14.07
CA ARG A 408 -0.43 5.36 -14.54
C ARG A 408 -0.89 3.94 -14.81
N TRP A 409 -1.82 3.45 -14.01
CA TRP A 409 -2.32 2.09 -14.05
C TRP A 409 -2.83 1.71 -15.43
N GLU A 410 -3.54 2.61 -16.11
CA GLU A 410 -4.12 2.34 -17.43
C GLU A 410 -3.06 2.17 -18.55
N ARG A 411 -1.89 2.80 -18.39
CA ARG A 411 -0.79 2.76 -19.37
C ARG A 411 0.09 1.52 -19.24
N LEU A 412 0.00 0.80 -18.12
CA LEU A 412 0.73 -0.43 -17.91
C LEU A 412 0.33 -1.51 -18.93
N LYS A 413 1.32 -2.30 -19.37
CA LYS A 413 1.06 -3.43 -20.25
C LYS A 413 0.04 -4.38 -19.60
N PRO A 414 -0.85 -5.02 -20.39
CA PRO A 414 -1.83 -5.96 -19.84
C PRO A 414 -1.21 -7.06 -18.98
N PHE A 415 -0.01 -7.53 -19.35
CA PHE A 415 0.70 -8.58 -18.61
C PHE A 415 1.25 -8.08 -17.27
N THR A 416 1.72 -6.82 -17.19
CA THR A 416 2.14 -6.18 -15.94
C THR A 416 0.95 -6.02 -14.98
N ARG A 417 -0.19 -5.54 -15.49
CA ARG A 417 -1.44 -5.46 -14.69
C ARG A 417 -1.93 -6.82 -14.22
N ALA A 418 -1.84 -7.84 -15.07
CA ALA A 418 -2.20 -9.20 -14.69
C ALA A 418 -1.30 -9.71 -13.55
N SER A 419 0.01 -9.50 -13.65
CA SER A 419 0.98 -9.89 -12.61
C SER A 419 0.78 -9.12 -11.29
N ALA A 420 0.45 -7.83 -11.36
CA ALA A 420 0.12 -7.02 -10.19
C ALA A 420 -1.20 -7.46 -9.52
N ARG A 421 -2.21 -7.83 -10.30
CA ARG A 421 -3.46 -8.41 -9.78
C ARG A 421 -3.23 -9.80 -9.18
N GLU A 422 -2.37 -10.61 -9.79
CA GLU A 422 -1.98 -11.90 -9.23
C GLU A 422 -1.28 -11.73 -7.88
N LEU A 423 -0.32 -10.81 -7.78
CA LEU A 423 0.31 -10.46 -6.50
C LEU A 423 -0.73 -10.02 -5.46
N ALA A 424 -1.66 -9.14 -5.83
CA ALA A 424 -2.72 -8.68 -4.94
C ALA A 424 -3.62 -9.83 -4.46
N ALA A 425 -4.02 -10.75 -5.35
CA ALA A 425 -4.82 -11.90 -4.99
C ALA A 425 -4.08 -12.84 -4.04
N LEU A 426 -2.81 -13.11 -4.30
CA LEU A 426 -1.99 -13.97 -3.44
C LEU A 426 -1.77 -13.34 -2.08
N VAL A 427 -1.55 -12.02 -1.99
CA VAL A 427 -1.51 -11.30 -0.71
C VAL A 427 -2.83 -11.47 0.04
N MET A 428 -3.97 -11.21 -0.60
CA MET A 428 -5.31 -11.31 0.00
C MET A 428 -5.65 -12.72 0.51
N ASP A 429 -5.17 -13.76 -0.16
CA ASP A 429 -5.35 -15.15 0.29
C ASP A 429 -4.59 -15.42 1.59
N GLY A 430 -3.44 -14.76 1.77
CA GLY A 430 -2.62 -14.84 2.99
C GLY A 430 -3.13 -14.02 4.17
N LEU A 431 -4.08 -13.09 3.96
CA LEU A 431 -4.60 -12.22 5.01
C LEU A 431 -5.73 -12.89 5.81
N PRO A 432 -5.77 -12.72 7.14
CA PRO A 432 -6.86 -13.19 7.97
C PRO A 432 -8.16 -12.45 7.60
N THR A 433 -9.27 -13.19 7.45
CA THR A 433 -10.58 -12.60 7.12
C THR A 433 -11.10 -11.71 8.25
N THR A 434 -10.88 -12.13 9.50
CA THR A 434 -11.40 -11.48 10.69
C THR A 434 -10.25 -11.14 11.62
N ARG A 435 -10.24 -9.90 12.13
CA ARG A 435 -9.32 -9.47 13.19
C ARG A 435 -10.16 -9.01 14.36
N ASN A 436 -10.03 -9.70 15.48
CA ASN A 436 -10.64 -9.24 16.72
C ASN A 436 -9.96 -7.92 17.10
N ALA A 437 -10.78 -6.89 17.30
CA ALA A 437 -10.33 -5.56 17.68
C ALA A 437 -9.69 -5.57 19.07
#